data_AF-A0A8J7NIG2-F1
#
_entry.id   AF-A0A8J7NIG2-F1
#
_cell.length_a   1.000
_cell.length_b   1.000
_cell.length_c   1.000
_cell.angle_alpha   90.00
_cell.angle_beta   90.00
_cell.angle_gamma   90.00
#
_symmetry.space_group_name_H-M   'P 1'
#
loop_
_entity.id
_entity.type
_entity.pdbx_description
1 polymer ?
#
loop_
_entity_poly.entity_id
_entity_poly.type
_entity_poly.pdbx_seq_one_letter_code
_entity_poly.pdbx_strand_id
1 'polypeptide(L)'
;MMKDSNGVVIMFNLDMPSHLKEVETWYSSFISAQGMQDSQCLLMAHHKPGCGTNNGQPALAPHLNKLNLVHSNLEEDPEEIRQEFRRYLGTIAKTLSESREREEMSIIT
;
A
#
# COMPACT_ATOMS: atom_id res chain seq x y z
N MET A 1 5.88 12.32 11.85
CA MET A 1 6.21 13.45 10.96
C MET A 1 6.15 12.94 9.52
N MET A 2 4.97 13.05 8.91
CA MET A 2 4.69 12.78 7.49
C MET A 2 3.45 13.63 7.24
N LYS A 3 3.65 14.84 6.74
CA LYS A 3 2.57 15.77 6.42
C LYS A 3 2.52 15.84 4.89
N ASP A 4 1.32 15.95 4.33
CA ASP A 4 1.11 16.14 2.89
C ASP A 4 1.48 14.91 2.03
N SER A 5 1.60 13.73 2.63
CA SER A 5 1.76 12.46 1.90
C SER A 5 0.47 12.10 1.16
N ASN A 6 0.58 11.78 -0.13
CA ASN A 6 -0.59 11.38 -0.94
C ASN A 6 -0.77 9.86 -1.04
N GLY A 7 0.24 9.09 -0.66
CA GLY A 7 0.24 7.63 -0.72
C GLY A 7 1.35 7.03 0.12
N VAL A 8 1.15 5.80 0.61
CA VAL A 8 2.17 4.99 1.29
C VAL A 8 2.28 3.63 0.60
N VAL A 9 3.52 3.20 0.36
CA VAL A 9 3.83 1.81 -0.01
C VAL A 9 4.57 1.18 1.15
N ILE A 10 4.03 0.11 1.72
CA ILE A 10 4.66 -0.66 2.77
C ILE A 10 5.22 -1.95 2.17
N MET A 11 6.54 -2.06 2.15
CA MET A 11 7.24 -3.26 1.69
C MET A 11 7.69 -4.10 2.88
N PHE A 12 7.43 -5.40 2.83
CA PHE A 12 7.79 -6.33 3.90
C PHE A 12 8.19 -7.69 3.35
N ASN A 13 8.86 -8.49 4.18
CA ASN A 13 9.27 -9.85 3.84
C ASN A 13 8.32 -10.83 4.53
N LEU A 14 7.72 -11.74 3.78
CA LEU A 14 6.79 -12.76 4.29
C LEU A 14 7.46 -13.78 5.20
N ASP A 15 8.76 -14.03 5.00
CA ASP A 15 9.52 -15.02 5.76
C ASP A 15 9.98 -14.49 7.13
N MET A 16 9.74 -13.20 7.42
CA MET A 16 10.11 -12.58 8.69
C MET A 16 8.84 -12.21 9.48
N PRO A 17 8.43 -13.03 10.47
CA PRO A 17 7.21 -12.78 11.25
C PRO A 17 7.19 -11.43 11.98
N SER A 18 8.35 -10.88 12.34
CA SER A 18 8.45 -9.54 12.93
C SER A 18 7.93 -8.46 11.97
N HIS A 19 8.18 -8.62 10.67
CA HIS A 19 7.72 -7.66 9.67
C HIS A 19 6.19 -7.60 9.58
N LEU A 20 5.48 -8.72 9.77
CA LEU A 20 4.01 -8.72 9.78
C LEU A 20 3.45 -7.81 10.89
N LYS A 21 4.09 -7.82 12.07
CA LYS A 21 3.72 -6.93 13.19
C LYS A 21 4.10 -5.47 12.94
N GLU A 22 5.22 -5.25 12.27
CA GLU A 22 5.69 -3.90 11.90
C GLU A 22 4.75 -3.25 10.87
N VAL A 23 4.24 -4.02 9.89
CA VAL A 23 3.24 -3.53 8.92
C VAL A 23 2.01 -2.97 9.62
N GLU A 24 1.47 -3.66 10.64
CA GLU A 24 0.33 -3.18 11.42
C GLU A 24 0.64 -1.87 12.16
N THR A 25 1.86 -1.76 12.70
CA THR A 25 2.33 -0.57 13.41
C THR A 25 2.46 0.62 12.47
N TRP A 26 3.06 0.41 11.29
CA TRP A 26 3.21 1.42 10.26
C TRP A 26 1.87 1.84 9.66
N TYR A 27 0.96 0.89 9.42
CA TYR A 27 -0.38 1.18 8.96
C TYR A 27 -1.12 2.11 9.94
N SER A 28 -1.09 1.77 11.23
CA SER A 28 -1.71 2.58 12.28
C SER A 28 -1.09 3.99 12.37
N SER A 29 0.24 4.07 12.29
CA SER A 29 0.99 5.32 12.49
C SER A 29 0.96 6.26 11.29
N PHE A 30 0.90 5.73 10.07
CA PHE A 30 1.04 6.52 8.85
C PHE A 30 -0.25 6.67 8.05
N ILE A 31 -1.18 5.71 8.14
CA ILE A 31 -2.40 5.73 7.34
C ILE A 31 -3.57 6.15 8.23
N SER A 32 -3.86 5.38 9.28
CA SER A 32 -4.98 5.67 10.18
C SER A 32 -4.83 7.01 10.90
N ALA A 33 -3.65 7.28 11.48
CA ALA A 33 -3.42 8.51 12.23
C ALA A 33 -3.41 9.78 11.36
N GLN A 34 -3.20 9.65 10.05
CA GLN A 34 -3.18 10.79 9.11
C GLN A 34 -4.49 10.94 8.32
N GLY A 35 -5.48 10.07 8.56
CA GLY A 35 -6.76 10.10 7.84
C GLY A 35 -6.64 9.72 6.36
N MET A 36 -5.58 9.02 5.97
CA MET A 36 -5.43 8.52 4.60
C MET A 36 -6.40 7.36 4.34
N GLN A 37 -6.87 7.24 3.10
CA GLN A 37 -7.74 6.14 2.69
C GLN A 37 -6.94 4.86 2.44
N ASP A 38 -7.60 3.71 2.60
CA ASP A 38 -7.03 2.39 2.30
C ASP A 38 -6.49 2.30 0.87
N SER A 39 -7.19 2.92 -0.09
CA SER A 39 -6.81 3.00 -1.51
C SER A 39 -5.49 3.73 -1.75
N GLN A 40 -5.06 4.55 -0.78
CA GLN A 40 -3.80 5.27 -0.81
C GLN A 40 -2.66 4.46 -0.15
N CYS A 41 -2.92 3.25 0.32
CA CYS A 41 -1.94 2.33 0.89
C CYS A 41 -1.77 1.09 0.01
N LEU A 42 -0.53 0.81 -0.40
CA LEU A 42 -0.15 -0.41 -1.11
C LEU A 42 0.73 -1.27 -0.20
N LEU A 43 0.35 -2.54 -0.01
CA LEU A 43 1.19 -3.53 0.63
C LEU A 43 1.99 -4.30 -0.44
N MET A 44 3.29 -4.43 -0.22
CA MET A 44 4.19 -5.16 -1.11
C MET A 44 4.91 -6.26 -0.33
N ALA A 45 4.47 -7.50 -0.51
CA ALA A 45 5.13 -8.68 0.03
C ALA A 45 6.32 -9.04 -0.86
N HIS A 46 7.52 -8.63 -0.47
CA HIS A 46 8.75 -8.86 -1.22
C HIS A 46 9.34 -10.23 -0.91
N HIS A 47 9.50 -11.04 -1.95
CA HIS A 47 10.14 -12.34 -1.92
C HIS A 47 11.61 -12.18 -2.28
N LYS A 48 12.49 -12.68 -1.41
CA LYS A 48 13.90 -12.73 -1.72
C LYS A 48 14.15 -13.84 -2.77
N PRO A 49 14.97 -13.60 -3.80
CA PRO A 49 15.34 -14.62 -4.77
C PRO A 49 15.90 -15.87 -4.12
N GLY A 50 15.49 -17.03 -4.61
CA GLY A 50 15.89 -18.34 -4.08
C GLY A 50 15.19 -18.77 -2.80
N CYS A 51 14.28 -17.96 -2.25
CA CYS A 51 13.30 -18.43 -1.28
C CYS A 51 12.14 -19.12 -2.02
N GLY A 52 11.58 -20.19 -1.44
CA GLY A 52 10.41 -20.84 -2.03
C GLY A 52 9.28 -19.81 -2.20
N THR A 53 8.58 -19.85 -3.34
CA THR A 53 7.45 -18.96 -3.63
C THR A 53 6.28 -19.28 -2.69
N ASN A 54 6.32 -18.80 -1.46
CA ASN A 54 5.21 -18.93 -0.54
C ASN A 54 4.18 -17.85 -0.89
N ASN A 55 3.46 -18.07 -1.99
CA ASN A 55 2.43 -17.16 -2.52
C ASN A 55 1.14 -17.22 -1.70
N GLY A 56 1.22 -17.69 -0.46
CA GLY A 56 0.10 -17.69 0.48
C GLY A 56 -0.21 -16.28 0.95
N GLN A 57 -1.47 -16.08 1.34
CA GLN A 57 -1.88 -14.83 1.98
C GLN A 57 -1.13 -14.69 3.32
N PRO A 58 -0.39 -13.58 3.55
CA PRO A 58 0.25 -13.36 4.83
C PRO A 58 -0.79 -13.32 5.95
N ALA A 59 -0.41 -13.84 7.11
CA ALA A 59 -1.21 -13.77 8.33
C ALA A 59 -1.20 -12.35 8.93
N LEU A 60 -1.72 -11.37 8.16
CA LEU A 60 -1.93 -10.00 8.60
C LEU A 60 -3.18 -9.91 9.48
N ALA A 61 -3.24 -8.89 10.34
CA ALA A 61 -4.48 -8.59 11.06
C ALA A 61 -5.67 -8.37 10.09
N PRO A 62 -6.90 -8.77 10.48
CA PRO A 62 -8.07 -8.72 9.60
C PRO A 62 -8.36 -7.36 8.96
N HIS A 63 -8.04 -6.27 9.66
CA HIS A 63 -8.27 -4.91 9.16
C HIS A 63 -7.33 -4.52 8.01
N LEU A 64 -6.24 -5.26 7.79
CA LEU A 64 -5.31 -5.04 6.66
C LEU A 64 -5.70 -5.84 5.41
N ASN A 65 -6.59 -6.83 5.53
CA ASN A 65 -7.00 -7.67 4.39
C ASN A 65 -7.77 -6.91 3.30
N LYS A 66 -8.23 -5.69 3.60
CA LYS A 66 -8.88 -4.78 2.65
C LYS A 66 -7.88 -3.99 1.80
N LEU A 67 -6.60 -3.97 2.18
CA LEU A 67 -5.55 -3.25 1.47
C LEU A 67 -5.12 -4.02 0.23
N ASN A 68 -4.71 -3.30 -0.81
CA ASN A 68 -4.13 -3.95 -1.98
C ASN A 68 -2.79 -4.58 -1.59
N LEU A 69 -2.65 -5.90 -1.81
CA LEU A 69 -1.44 -6.66 -1.55
C LEU A 69 -0.87 -7.17 -2.86
N VAL A 70 0.39 -6.84 -3.12
CA VAL A 70 1.15 -7.30 -4.28
C VAL A 70 2.31 -8.15 -3.80
N HIS A 71 2.43 -9.37 -4.33
CA HIS A 71 3.65 -10.14 -4.18
C HIS A 71 4.69 -9.61 -5.16
N SER A 72 5.91 -9.35 -4.68
CA SER A 72 6.97 -8.77 -5.51
C SER A 72 8.21 -9.63 -5.54
N ASN A 73 8.68 -9.88 -6.76
CA ASN A 73 10.00 -10.41 -7.06
C ASN A 73 10.53 -9.66 -8.29
N LEU A 74 11.58 -8.84 -8.11
CA LEU A 74 12.14 -8.03 -9.20
C LEU A 74 13.01 -8.85 -10.17
N GLU A 75 13.44 -10.04 -9.78
CA GLU A 75 14.25 -10.92 -10.63
C GLU A 75 13.38 -11.77 -11.55
N GLU A 76 12.22 -12.23 -11.06
CA GLU A 76 11.30 -13.07 -11.82
C GLU A 76 10.33 -12.23 -12.67
N ASP A 77 9.62 -11.27 -12.06
CA ASP A 77 8.49 -10.57 -12.69
C ASP A 77 8.56 -9.03 -12.57
N PRO A 78 9.64 -8.38 -13.06
CA PRO A 78 9.82 -6.92 -12.92
C PRO A 78 8.76 -6.09 -13.65
N GLU A 79 8.16 -6.61 -14.72
CA GLU A 79 7.11 -5.88 -15.45
C GLU A 79 5.79 -5.85 -14.67
N GLU A 80 5.44 -6.95 -14.00
CA GLU A 80 4.22 -7.01 -13.19
C GLU A 80 4.25 -5.96 -12.08
N ILE A 81 5.38 -5.87 -11.36
CA ILE A 81 5.55 -4.87 -10.30
C ILE A 81 5.47 -3.45 -10.84
N ARG A 82 5.99 -3.21 -12.05
CA ARG A 82 5.86 -1.91 -12.71
C ARG A 82 4.41 -1.58 -13.04
N GLN A 83 3.63 -2.55 -13.50
CA GLN A 83 2.21 -2.36 -13.80
C GLN A 83 1.39 -2.13 -12.53
N GLU A 84 1.62 -2.92 -11.49
CA GLU A 84 0.99 -2.75 -10.17
C GLU A 84 1.27 -1.37 -9.59
N PHE A 85 2.53 -0.93 -9.62
CA PHE A 85 2.90 0.39 -9.13
C PHE A 85 2.30 1.53 -9.96
N ARG A 86 2.25 1.38 -11.30
CA ARG A 86 1.55 2.35 -12.18
C ARG A 86 0.07 2.42 -11.86
N ARG A 87 -0.60 1.29 -11.60
CA ARG A 87 -2.01 1.25 -11.22
C ARG A 87 -2.24 1.96 -9.89
N TYR A 88 -1.38 1.72 -8.92
CA TYR A 88 -1.40 2.40 -7.63
C TYR A 88 -1.28 3.93 -7.80
N LEU A 89 -0.31 4.42 -8.58
CA LEU A 89 -0.19 5.85 -8.87
C LEU A 89 -1.44 6.43 -9.55
N GLY A 90 -2.08 5.67 -10.44
CA GLY A 90 -3.35 6.04 -11.05
C GLY A 90 -4.47 6.22 -10.00
N THR A 91 -4.54 5.32 -9.02
CA THR A 91 -5.47 5.46 -7.88
C THR A 91 -5.20 6.72 -7.07
N ILE A 92 -3.94 7.02 -6.75
CA ILE A 92 -3.56 8.24 -6.02
C ILE A 92 -3.99 9.49 -6.80
N ALA A 93 -3.67 9.56 -8.09
CA ALA A 93 -4.02 10.69 -8.94
C ALA A 93 -5.54 10.91 -9.00
N LYS A 94 -6.32 9.83 -9.08
CA LYS A 94 -7.78 9.87 -9.02
C LYS A 94 -8.27 10.43 -7.69
N THR A 95 -7.78 9.91 -6.56
CA THR A 95 -8.16 10.40 -5.22
C THR A 95 -7.83 11.88 -5.02
N LEU A 96 -6.71 12.36 -5.56
CA LEU A 96 -6.34 13.78 -5.52
C LEU A 96 -7.29 14.64 -6.36
N SER A 97 -7.67 14.18 -7.56
CA SER A 97 -8.66 14.89 -8.40
C SER A 97 -10.01 15.00 -7.68
N GLU A 98 -10.49 13.90 -7.12
CA GLU A 98 -11.78 13.85 -6.40
C GLU A 98 -11.78 14.72 -5.14
N SER A 99 -10.66 14.78 -4.40
CA SER A 99 -10.52 15.69 -3.25
C SER A 99 -10.62 17.14 -3.68
N ARG A 100 -9.91 17.51 -4.75
CA ARG A 100 -9.92 18.87 -5.29
C ARG A 100 -11.29 19.27 -5.78
N GLU A 101 -11.98 18.42 -6.53
CA GLU A 101 -13.36 18.69 -7.02
C GLU A 101 -14.33 18.90 -5.85
N ARG A 102 -14.17 18.12 -4.76
CA ARG A 102 -14.97 18.28 -3.54
C ARG A 102 -14.70 19.60 -2.83
N GLU A 103 -13.43 20.00 -2.76
CA GLU A 103 -13.03 21.30 -2.20
C GLU A 103 -13.61 22.45 -3.04
N GLU A 104 -13.52 22.37 -4.37
CA GLU A 104 -14.09 23.37 -5.28
C GLU A 104 -15.62 23.49 -5.15
N MET A 105 -16.35 22.37 -5.01
CA MET A 105 -17.81 22.39 -4.76
C MET A 105 -18.18 22.99 -3.39
N SER A 106 -17.32 22.84 -2.38
CA SER A 106 -17.58 23.36 -1.03
C SER A 106 -17.49 24.89 -0.91
N ILE A 107 -16.91 25.57 -1.91
CA ILE A 107 -16.79 27.04 -1.95
C ILE A 107 -18.07 27.70 -2.47
N ILE A 108 -18.87 26.98 -3.27
CA ILE A 108 -20.04 27.52 -4.00
C ILE A 108 -21.33 27.46 -3.13
N THR A 109 -21.32 26.73 -2.01
CA THR A 109 -22.44 26.58 -1.06
C THR A 109 -22.20 27.38 0.20
#